data_AF-A0A9K3NN69-F1
#
_entry.id   AF-A0A9K3NN69-F1
#
_cell.length_a   1.000
_cell.length_b   1.000
_cell.length_c   1.000
_cell.angle_alpha   90.00
_cell.angle_beta   90.00
_cell.angle_gamma   90.00
#
_symmetry.space_group_name_H-M   'P 1'
#
loop_
_entity.id
_entity.type
_entity.pdbx_description
1 polymer ?
#
loop_
_entity_poly.entity_id
_entity_poly.type
_entity_poly.pdbx_seq_one_letter_code
_entity_poly.pdbx_strand_id
1 'polypeptide(L)'
;MRIGTNHGSLPDRIMSYYGDSPRGMAESAFEFARICRKLDFHNFVFSMKASNPVIMVQAYRLLVAEMYVQGWDYPLHLGVTEAGEGEDGRMKSAIGIGTLLQDGLGDTIRVSLTEPPEEEIDPCRKLANLGMKASQILQGMAPFEEKHRCYFDFQRRTGDLPVQKEGEEVDYRGVLHHDGSVLMSVSLDQLKTPELFYRSLAAKLVLGMPFKDLATVDSILLGELPPADDKDAGPELQ
;
A
#
# COMPACT_ATOMS: atom_id res chain seq x y z
N MET A 1 -0.26 -7.80 0.13
CA MET A 1 -1.42 -8.73 0.17
C MET A 1 -2.70 -7.97 -0.14
N ARG A 2 -3.76 -8.59 -0.71
CA ARG A 2 -5.07 -7.95 -0.86
C ARG A 2 -6.12 -8.67 -0.02
N ILE A 3 -6.76 -7.95 0.90
CA ILE A 3 -7.92 -8.43 1.65
C ILE A 3 -9.14 -8.12 0.80
N GLY A 4 -9.69 -9.15 0.17
CA GLY A 4 -10.81 -9.04 -0.76
C GLY A 4 -12.07 -9.67 -0.21
N THR A 5 -13.15 -8.89 -0.14
CA THR A 5 -14.49 -9.39 0.15
C THR A 5 -15.34 -9.34 -1.11
N ASN A 6 -15.91 -10.47 -1.51
CA ASN A 6 -16.90 -10.52 -2.58
C ASN A 6 -18.28 -10.73 -1.97
N HIS A 7 -19.28 -9.97 -2.45
CA HIS A 7 -20.65 -10.02 -1.95
C HIS A 7 -21.23 -11.45 -2.02
N GLY A 8 -21.03 -12.15 -3.14
CA GLY A 8 -21.52 -13.52 -3.34
C GLY A 8 -20.78 -14.62 -2.56
N SER A 9 -19.75 -14.30 -1.77
CA SER A 9 -18.95 -15.30 -1.04
C SER A 9 -18.63 -14.88 0.40
N LEU A 10 -19.58 -14.22 1.07
CA LEU A 10 -19.44 -13.88 2.48
C LEU A 10 -19.42 -15.14 3.35
N PRO A 11 -18.58 -15.19 4.40
CA PRO A 11 -18.56 -16.33 5.33
C PRO A 11 -19.91 -16.51 6.05
N ASP A 12 -20.31 -17.76 6.31
CA ASP A 12 -21.60 -18.10 6.96
C ASP A 12 -21.84 -17.36 8.28
N ARG A 13 -20.78 -17.17 9.08
CA ARG A 13 -20.87 -16.38 10.34
C ARG A 13 -21.27 -14.93 10.05
N ILE A 14 -20.67 -14.29 9.04
CA ILE A 14 -20.95 -12.90 8.70
C ILE A 14 -22.36 -12.81 8.13
N MET A 15 -22.73 -13.75 7.27
CA MET A 15 -24.08 -13.86 6.70
C MET A 15 -25.15 -14.00 7.80
N SER A 16 -24.87 -14.77 8.85
CA SER A 16 -25.80 -14.98 9.96
C SER A 16 -26.01 -13.74 10.83
N TYR A 17 -24.96 -12.95 11.08
CA TYR A 17 -25.03 -11.76 11.94
C TYR A 17 -25.46 -10.48 11.20
N TYR A 18 -24.95 -10.28 9.98
CA TYR A 18 -25.09 -9.03 9.23
C TYR A 18 -25.89 -9.18 7.94
N GLY A 19 -26.21 -10.41 7.54
CA GLY A 19 -26.87 -10.70 6.27
C GLY A 19 -26.00 -10.39 5.05
N ASP A 20 -26.60 -10.52 3.88
CA ASP A 20 -26.03 -10.13 2.60
C ASP A 20 -26.11 -8.61 2.44
N SER A 21 -25.20 -7.90 3.12
CA SER A 21 -25.28 -6.45 3.27
C SER A 21 -23.92 -5.74 3.12
N PRO A 22 -23.91 -4.43 2.79
CA PRO A 22 -22.69 -3.63 2.79
C PRO A 22 -21.92 -3.70 4.11
N ARG A 23 -22.62 -3.77 5.26
CA ARG A 23 -21.97 -3.90 6.57
C ARG A 23 -21.33 -5.28 6.74
N GLY A 24 -22.00 -6.33 6.29
CA GLY A 24 -21.42 -7.68 6.28
C GLY A 24 -20.12 -7.73 5.47
N MET A 25 -20.08 -7.08 4.31
CA MET A 25 -18.87 -6.99 3.50
C MET A 25 -17.71 -6.28 4.24
N ALA A 26 -18.00 -5.14 4.85
CA ALA A 26 -17.00 -4.37 5.59
C ALA A 26 -16.48 -5.15 6.82
N GLU A 27 -17.35 -5.78 7.60
CA GLU A 27 -16.94 -6.58 8.77
C GLU A 27 -16.10 -7.80 8.37
N SER A 28 -16.45 -8.47 7.27
CA SER A 28 -15.64 -9.57 6.75
C SER A 28 -14.23 -9.10 6.39
N ALA A 29 -14.08 -7.91 5.81
CA ALA A 29 -12.76 -7.35 5.50
C ALA A 29 -11.99 -6.98 6.79
N PHE A 30 -12.67 -6.34 7.75
CA PHE A 30 -12.08 -5.92 9.01
C PHE A 30 -11.65 -7.09 9.89
N GLU A 31 -12.34 -8.22 9.84
CA GLU A 31 -11.94 -9.42 10.58
C GLU A 31 -10.52 -9.86 10.19
N PHE A 32 -10.24 -9.97 8.88
CA PHE A 32 -8.90 -10.31 8.40
C PHE A 32 -7.89 -9.18 8.67
N ALA A 33 -8.30 -7.92 8.54
CA ALA A 33 -7.41 -6.79 8.83
C ALA A 33 -6.99 -6.73 10.30
N ARG A 34 -7.90 -7.03 11.24
CA ARG A 34 -7.60 -7.12 12.67
C ARG A 34 -6.60 -8.24 12.96
N ILE A 35 -6.69 -9.38 12.26
CA ILE A 35 -5.69 -10.45 12.35
C ILE A 35 -4.33 -9.96 11.84
N CYS A 36 -4.29 -9.32 10.67
CA CYS A 36 -3.06 -8.79 10.09
C CYS A 36 -2.38 -7.82 11.06
N ARG A 37 -3.14 -6.86 11.61
CA ARG A 37 -2.61 -5.89 12.59
C ARG A 37 -2.20 -6.54 13.91
N LYS A 38 -2.91 -7.56 14.39
CA LYS A 38 -2.51 -8.31 15.60
C LYS A 38 -1.16 -9.00 15.40
N LEU A 39 -0.84 -9.36 14.16
CA LEU A 39 0.44 -9.96 13.75
C LEU A 39 1.43 -8.92 13.23
N ASP A 40 1.16 -7.63 13.41
CA ASP A 40 1.99 -6.50 12.95
C ASP A 40 2.25 -6.51 11.42
N PHE A 41 1.32 -7.07 10.65
CA PHE A 41 1.37 -7.09 9.19
C PHE A 41 0.54 -5.94 8.60
N HIS A 42 1.21 -4.95 8.01
CA HIS A 42 0.58 -3.75 7.47
C HIS A 42 0.57 -3.67 5.93
N ASN A 43 1.27 -4.58 5.25
CA ASN A 43 1.42 -4.58 3.80
C ASN A 43 0.20 -5.17 3.08
N PHE A 44 -0.97 -4.55 3.27
CA PHE A 44 -2.21 -4.94 2.61
C PHE A 44 -3.05 -3.79 2.06
N VAL A 45 -3.88 -4.14 1.08
CA VAL A 45 -4.89 -3.28 0.43
C VAL A 45 -6.27 -3.90 0.60
N PHE A 46 -7.30 -3.08 0.79
CA PHE A 46 -8.68 -3.55 0.83
C PHE A 46 -9.30 -3.61 -0.56
N SER A 47 -10.20 -4.56 -0.77
CA SER A 47 -11.11 -4.57 -1.92
C SER A 47 -12.45 -5.17 -1.54
N MET A 48 -13.52 -4.58 -2.06
CA MET A 48 -14.87 -5.07 -1.89
C MET A 48 -15.57 -5.07 -3.23
N LYS A 49 -15.96 -6.24 -3.71
CA LYS A 49 -16.61 -6.36 -5.01
C LYS A 49 -18.04 -6.82 -4.84
N ALA A 50 -18.96 -6.13 -5.50
CA ALA A 50 -20.35 -6.53 -5.65
C ALA A 50 -20.79 -6.33 -7.11
N SER A 51 -21.74 -7.14 -7.57
CA SER A 51 -22.33 -7.01 -8.90
C SER A 51 -23.33 -5.85 -8.97
N ASN A 52 -23.94 -5.49 -7.84
CA ASN A 52 -24.72 -4.27 -7.69
C ASN A 52 -23.81 -3.09 -7.30
N PRO A 53 -23.66 -2.06 -8.17
CA PRO A 53 -22.81 -0.90 -7.89
C PRO A 53 -23.22 -0.14 -6.62
N VAL A 54 -24.51 -0.10 -6.28
CA VAL A 54 -25.00 0.60 -5.07
C VAL A 54 -24.46 -0.06 -3.80
N ILE A 55 -24.50 -1.39 -3.75
CA ILE A 55 -23.99 -2.15 -2.61
C ILE A 55 -22.48 -1.98 -2.50
N MET A 56 -21.76 -2.04 -3.62
CA MET A 56 -20.31 -1.80 -3.66
C MET A 56 -19.98 -0.42 -3.08
N VAL A 57 -20.62 0.65 -3.57
CA VAL A 57 -20.37 2.03 -3.12
C VAL A 57 -20.63 2.16 -1.61
N GLN A 58 -21.76 1.64 -1.13
CA GLN A 58 -22.10 1.68 0.29
C GLN A 58 -21.09 0.91 1.15
N ALA A 59 -20.62 -0.24 0.68
CA ALA A 59 -19.63 -1.03 1.39
C ALA A 59 -18.32 -0.25 1.54
N TYR A 60 -17.81 0.38 0.47
CA TYR A 60 -16.56 1.18 0.52
C TYR A 60 -16.68 2.37 1.46
N ARG A 61 -17.80 3.08 1.42
CA ARG A 61 -18.05 4.19 2.35
C ARG A 61 -18.06 3.72 3.81
N LEU A 62 -18.69 2.57 4.10
CA LEU A 62 -18.70 2.00 5.45
C LEU A 62 -17.31 1.53 5.89
N LEU A 63 -16.56 0.87 5.01
CA LEU A 63 -15.19 0.45 5.27
C LEU A 63 -14.31 1.66 5.63
N VAL A 64 -14.38 2.74 4.83
CA VAL A 64 -13.61 3.97 5.08
C VAL A 64 -14.04 4.66 6.37
N ALA A 65 -15.34 4.75 6.64
CA ALA A 65 -15.84 5.29 7.90
C ALA A 65 -15.30 4.51 9.11
N GLU A 66 -15.30 3.18 9.03
CA GLU A 66 -14.73 2.32 10.08
C GLU A 66 -13.21 2.49 10.20
N MET A 67 -12.49 2.64 9.07
CA MET A 67 -11.06 2.94 9.10
C MET A 67 -10.78 4.26 9.80
N TYR A 68 -11.57 5.31 9.55
CA TYR A 68 -11.43 6.59 10.25
C TYR A 68 -11.67 6.48 11.75
N VAL A 69 -12.68 5.71 12.19
CA VAL A 69 -12.92 5.45 13.63
C VAL A 69 -11.72 4.79 14.28
N GLN A 70 -11.04 3.89 13.56
CA GLN A 70 -9.87 3.15 14.05
C GLN A 70 -8.54 3.91 13.84
N GLY A 71 -8.55 5.06 13.15
CA GLY A 71 -7.35 5.80 12.77
C GLY A 71 -6.47 5.05 11.74
N TRP A 72 -7.08 4.33 10.80
CA TRP A 72 -6.40 3.57 9.75
C TRP A 72 -6.51 4.26 8.39
N ASP A 73 -5.50 4.04 7.53
CA ASP A 73 -5.33 4.71 6.23
C ASP A 73 -4.91 3.73 5.12
N TYR A 74 -5.42 2.48 5.15
CA TYR A 74 -5.05 1.47 4.17
C TYR A 74 -5.61 1.76 2.77
N PRO A 75 -4.84 1.43 1.71
CA PRO A 75 -5.27 1.70 0.34
C PRO A 75 -6.47 0.85 -0.08
N LEU A 76 -7.20 1.36 -1.07
CA LEU A 76 -8.42 0.79 -1.63
C LEU A 76 -8.22 0.40 -3.10
N HIS A 77 -8.42 -0.87 -3.40
CA HIS A 77 -8.54 -1.37 -4.77
C HIS A 77 -10.01 -1.50 -5.15
N LEU A 78 -10.47 -0.67 -6.09
CA LEU A 78 -11.85 -0.65 -6.57
C LEU A 78 -12.07 -1.59 -7.75
N GLY A 79 -13.20 -2.28 -7.76
CA GLY A 79 -13.66 -2.99 -8.94
C GLY A 79 -15.08 -3.53 -8.78
N VAL A 80 -15.88 -3.41 -9.84
CA VAL A 80 -17.18 -4.06 -9.94
C VAL A 80 -16.95 -5.52 -10.37
N THR A 81 -17.63 -6.48 -9.75
CA THR A 81 -17.63 -7.87 -10.24
C THR A 81 -18.81 -8.10 -11.17
N GLU A 82 -18.70 -9.05 -12.10
CA GLU A 82 -19.79 -9.41 -13.02
C GLU A 82 -20.39 -8.19 -13.74
N ALA A 83 -19.53 -7.28 -14.20
CA ALA A 83 -20.02 -6.09 -14.90
C ALA A 83 -20.79 -6.47 -16.18
N GLY A 84 -20.42 -7.60 -16.80
CA GLY A 84 -21.02 -8.10 -18.03
C GLY A 84 -20.12 -7.85 -19.23
N GLU A 85 -20.73 -7.78 -20.40
CA GLU A 85 -20.06 -7.54 -21.69
C GLU A 85 -20.49 -6.19 -22.27
N GLY A 86 -19.67 -5.64 -23.17
CA GLY A 86 -20.07 -4.51 -23.98
C GLY A 86 -20.28 -3.24 -23.15
N GLU A 87 -21.21 -2.40 -23.60
CA GLU A 87 -21.47 -1.11 -22.96
C GLU A 87 -22.08 -1.24 -21.57
N ASP A 88 -22.85 -2.30 -21.28
CA ASP A 88 -23.46 -2.49 -19.96
C ASP A 88 -22.40 -2.70 -18.87
N GLY A 89 -21.38 -3.51 -19.15
CA GLY A 89 -20.26 -3.70 -18.23
C GLY A 89 -19.42 -2.45 -18.02
N ARG A 90 -19.20 -1.68 -19.10
CA ARG A 90 -18.50 -0.38 -19.02
C ARG A 90 -19.33 0.64 -18.21
N MET A 91 -20.64 0.67 -18.39
CA MET A 91 -21.58 1.55 -17.68
C MET A 91 -21.66 1.21 -16.19
N LYS A 92 -21.84 -0.07 -15.83
CA LYS A 92 -21.85 -0.50 -14.41
C LYS A 92 -20.53 -0.19 -13.71
N SER A 93 -19.41 -0.43 -14.39
CA SER A 93 -18.08 -0.09 -13.88
C SER A 93 -17.93 1.42 -13.69
N ALA A 94 -18.40 2.23 -14.63
CA ALA A 94 -18.37 3.68 -14.50
C ALA A 94 -19.24 4.20 -13.35
N ILE A 95 -20.43 3.63 -13.15
CA ILE A 95 -21.32 4.00 -12.03
C ILE A 95 -20.67 3.63 -10.70
N GLY A 96 -20.16 2.40 -10.53
CA GLY A 96 -19.57 1.95 -9.27
C GLY A 96 -18.24 2.65 -8.95
N ILE A 97 -17.27 2.52 -9.85
CA ILE A 97 -15.90 3.05 -9.65
C ILE A 97 -15.91 4.57 -9.73
N GLY A 98 -16.59 5.15 -10.73
CA GLY A 98 -16.61 6.60 -10.93
C GLY A 98 -17.24 7.35 -9.75
N THR A 99 -18.29 6.80 -9.14
CA THR A 99 -18.90 7.40 -7.93
C THR A 99 -17.90 7.46 -6.78
N LEU A 100 -17.18 6.36 -6.50
CA LEU A 100 -16.19 6.32 -5.42
C LEU A 100 -15.00 7.24 -5.69
N LEU A 101 -14.53 7.31 -6.93
CA LEU A 101 -13.47 8.26 -7.30
C LEU A 101 -13.89 9.72 -7.11
N GLN A 102 -15.17 10.05 -7.34
CA GLN A 102 -15.73 11.38 -7.07
C GLN A 102 -15.91 11.65 -5.56
N ASP A 103 -16.06 10.62 -4.74
CA ASP A 103 -16.00 10.73 -3.28
C ASP A 103 -14.56 10.90 -2.76
N GLY A 104 -13.55 10.87 -3.63
CA GLY A 104 -12.14 10.88 -3.25
C GLY A 104 -11.62 9.53 -2.75
N LEU A 105 -12.30 8.43 -3.07
CA LEU A 105 -11.96 7.07 -2.64
C LEU A 105 -11.39 6.25 -3.81
N GLY A 106 -10.23 5.63 -3.60
CA GLY A 106 -9.65 4.66 -4.54
C GLY A 106 -8.19 4.97 -4.91
N ASP A 107 -7.31 4.00 -4.68
CA ASP A 107 -5.86 4.10 -4.96
C ASP A 107 -5.46 3.29 -6.19
N THR A 108 -6.21 2.24 -6.48
CA THR A 108 -6.07 1.42 -7.68
C THR A 108 -7.43 0.93 -8.13
N ILE A 109 -7.62 0.75 -9.44
CA ILE A 109 -8.90 0.35 -10.02
C ILE A 109 -8.70 -0.82 -10.97
N ARG A 110 -9.73 -1.65 -11.11
CA ARG A 110 -9.86 -2.63 -12.19
C ARG A 110 -11.29 -2.66 -12.69
N VAL A 111 -11.48 -2.40 -13.98
CA VAL A 111 -12.71 -2.70 -14.71
C VAL A 111 -12.69 -4.21 -14.99
N SER A 112 -13.76 -4.94 -14.66
CA SER A 112 -13.81 -6.39 -14.88
C SER A 112 -14.87 -6.71 -15.94
N LEU A 113 -14.45 -6.87 -17.19
CA LEU A 113 -15.34 -7.22 -18.32
C LEU A 113 -15.26 -8.73 -18.59
N THR A 114 -16.27 -9.26 -19.28
CA THR A 114 -16.24 -10.65 -19.79
C THR A 114 -15.57 -10.73 -21.18
N GLU A 115 -15.10 -9.58 -21.69
CA GLU A 115 -14.34 -9.41 -22.93
C GLU A 115 -12.84 -9.72 -22.71
N PRO A 116 -12.02 -9.79 -23.78
CA PRO A 116 -10.56 -9.89 -23.65
C PRO A 116 -9.99 -8.80 -22.72
N PRO A 117 -8.93 -9.10 -21.93
CA PRO A 117 -8.42 -8.19 -20.91
C PRO A 117 -7.96 -6.83 -21.46
N GLU A 118 -7.56 -6.77 -22.73
CA GLU A 118 -7.14 -5.54 -23.39
C GLU A 118 -8.28 -4.53 -23.49
N GLU A 119 -9.53 -5.01 -23.58
CA GLU A 119 -10.74 -4.20 -23.62
C GLU A 119 -11.06 -3.55 -22.25
N GLU A 120 -10.47 -4.04 -21.16
CA GLU A 120 -10.58 -3.41 -19.83
C GLU A 120 -9.76 -2.11 -19.76
N ILE A 121 -8.71 -1.95 -20.58
CA ILE A 121 -7.72 -0.87 -20.46
C ILE A 121 -8.32 0.50 -20.72
N ASP A 122 -9.02 0.67 -21.83
CA ASP A 122 -9.58 1.96 -22.24
C ASP A 122 -10.62 2.53 -21.25
N PRO A 123 -11.66 1.78 -20.80
CA PRO A 123 -12.58 2.29 -19.79
C PRO A 123 -11.87 2.53 -18.45
N CYS A 124 -10.90 1.68 -18.08
CA CYS A 124 -10.11 1.86 -16.87
C CYS A 124 -9.31 3.17 -16.91
N ARG A 125 -8.63 3.46 -18.03
CA ARG A 125 -7.87 4.71 -18.23
C ARG A 125 -8.77 5.95 -18.15
N LYS A 126 -9.97 5.89 -18.74
CA LYS A 126 -10.95 7.00 -18.65
C LYS A 126 -11.36 7.27 -17.20
N LEU A 127 -11.61 6.22 -16.41
CA LEU A 127 -11.96 6.35 -14.99
C LEU A 127 -10.78 6.84 -14.15
N ALA A 128 -9.58 6.32 -14.37
CA ALA A 128 -8.37 6.80 -13.69
C ALA A 128 -8.17 8.30 -13.93
N ASN A 129 -8.29 8.75 -15.19
CA ASN A 129 -8.18 10.16 -15.54
C ASN A 129 -9.25 11.03 -14.86
N LEU A 130 -10.47 10.50 -14.67
CA LEU A 130 -11.53 11.19 -13.93
C LEU A 130 -11.15 11.38 -12.46
N GLY A 131 -10.65 10.32 -11.80
CA GLY A 131 -10.19 10.39 -10.41
C GLY A 131 -9.00 11.32 -10.22
N MET A 132 -8.02 11.27 -11.13
CA MET A 132 -6.86 12.17 -11.10
C MET A 132 -7.27 13.64 -11.23
N LYS A 133 -8.24 13.95 -12.09
CA LYS A 133 -8.79 15.32 -12.21
C LYS A 133 -9.48 15.76 -10.93
N ALA A 134 -10.32 14.91 -10.34
CA ALA A 134 -11.02 15.21 -9.08
C ALA A 134 -10.02 15.46 -7.93
N SER A 135 -8.94 14.67 -7.86
CA SER A 135 -7.85 14.83 -6.91
C SER A 135 -7.12 16.17 -7.07
N GLN A 136 -6.82 16.59 -8.30
CA GLN A 136 -6.14 17.86 -8.58
C GLN A 136 -6.91 19.09 -8.08
N ILE A 137 -8.25 19.03 -8.10
CA ILE A 137 -9.11 20.12 -7.64
C ILE A 137 -9.63 19.92 -6.21
N LEU A 138 -9.13 18.90 -5.50
CA LEU A 138 -9.54 18.51 -4.14
C LEU A 138 -11.06 18.35 -3.99
N GLN A 139 -11.74 17.86 -5.03
CA GLN A 139 -13.19 17.71 -5.04
C GLN A 139 -13.60 16.58 -4.09
N GLY A 140 -14.54 16.86 -3.17
CA GLY A 140 -15.11 15.85 -2.26
C GLY A 140 -14.29 15.58 -0.99
N MET A 141 -13.10 16.17 -0.87
CA MET A 141 -12.26 16.04 0.33
C MET A 141 -12.33 17.30 1.18
N ALA A 142 -12.38 17.14 2.51
CA ALA A 142 -11.97 18.22 3.39
C ALA A 142 -10.49 18.54 3.10
N PRO A 143 -10.05 19.81 3.17
CA PRO A 143 -8.64 20.16 2.97
C PRO A 143 -7.76 19.30 3.86
N PHE A 144 -7.03 18.37 3.25
CA PHE A 144 -6.09 17.50 3.92
C PHE A 144 -4.70 18.02 3.64
N GLU A 145 -3.99 18.41 4.70
CA GLU A 145 -2.60 18.80 4.62
C GLU A 145 -1.75 17.56 4.88
N GLU A 146 -1.18 16.99 3.82
CA GLU A 146 -0.23 15.88 3.90
C GLU A 146 1.06 16.39 4.55
N LYS A 147 1.17 16.24 5.87
CA LYS A 147 2.31 16.74 6.66
C LYS A 147 3.51 15.79 6.66
N HIS A 148 3.37 14.55 6.17
CA HIS A 148 4.35 13.49 6.45
C HIS A 148 4.90 12.82 5.18
N ARG A 149 4.13 12.75 4.09
CA ARG A 149 4.50 12.05 2.86
C ARG A 149 4.58 13.01 1.66
N CYS A 150 5.77 13.51 1.39
CA CYS A 150 6.06 14.26 0.15
C CYS A 150 6.63 13.30 -0.90
N TYR A 151 5.80 12.82 -1.82
CA TYR A 151 6.18 11.79 -2.81
C TYR A 151 6.95 12.34 -4.04
N PHE A 152 7.00 13.66 -4.20
CA PHE A 152 7.62 14.31 -5.36
C PHE A 152 8.93 15.03 -5.04
N ASP A 153 9.25 15.21 -3.74
CA ASP A 153 10.44 15.91 -3.27
C ASP A 153 11.36 14.96 -2.48
N PHE A 154 12.52 14.63 -3.05
CA PHE A 154 13.60 13.96 -2.34
C PHE A 154 14.37 14.98 -1.50
N GLN A 155 13.92 15.24 -0.28
CA GLN A 155 14.66 16.06 0.68
C GLN A 155 15.30 15.21 1.78
N ARG A 156 16.57 15.50 2.08
CA ARG A 156 17.28 14.87 3.20
C ARG A 156 16.61 15.29 4.50
N ARG A 157 15.95 14.33 5.17
CA ARG A 157 15.35 14.54 6.49
C ARG A 157 16.45 14.49 7.56
N THR A 158 16.46 15.46 8.45
CA THR A 158 17.30 15.44 9.66
C THR A 158 16.46 14.97 10.84
N GLY A 159 16.89 13.92 11.52
CA GLY A 159 16.26 13.42 12.73
C GLY A 159 17.29 12.69 13.59
N ASP A 160 17.10 12.73 14.90
CA ASP A 160 17.89 11.93 15.84
C ASP A 160 17.32 10.51 15.85
N LEU A 161 18.15 9.55 15.48
CA LEU A 161 17.76 8.14 15.48
C LEU A 161 18.14 7.48 16.81
N PRO A 162 17.36 6.51 17.29
CA PRO A 162 17.78 5.69 18.42
C PRO A 162 19.03 4.89 18.02
N VAL A 163 20.17 5.20 18.64
CA VAL A 163 21.47 4.51 18.41
C VAL A 163 21.64 3.39 19.44
N GLN A 164 21.92 2.15 19.00
CA GLN A 164 22.03 1.01 19.93
C GLN A 164 23.17 1.25 20.91
N LYS A 165 22.84 1.63 22.14
CA LYS A 165 23.83 1.76 23.20
C LYS A 165 24.10 0.41 23.82
N GLU A 166 25.36 0.19 24.15
CA GLU A 166 25.82 -1.01 24.83
C GLU A 166 25.11 -1.12 26.21
N GLY A 167 24.35 -2.19 26.41
CA GLY A 167 23.57 -2.43 27.63
C GLY A 167 22.07 -2.18 27.53
N GLU A 168 21.54 -1.72 26.38
CA GLU A 168 20.09 -1.61 26.19
C GLU A 168 19.45 -2.98 25.88
N GLU A 169 18.37 -3.31 26.60
CA GLU A 169 17.71 -4.63 26.54
C GLU A 169 16.97 -4.90 25.22
N VAL A 170 16.54 -3.85 24.53
CA VAL A 170 15.80 -3.92 23.28
C VAL A 170 16.76 -3.63 22.13
N ASP A 171 16.83 -4.54 21.15
CA ASP A 171 17.63 -4.36 19.94
C ASP A 171 16.80 -3.65 18.87
N TYR A 172 17.16 -2.41 18.56
CA TYR A 172 16.45 -1.60 17.58
C TYR A 172 17.17 -1.52 16.22
N ARG A 173 18.19 -2.36 15.99
CA ARG A 173 18.87 -2.49 14.68
C ARG A 173 17.98 -3.10 13.60
N GLY A 174 16.82 -3.66 13.96
CA GLY A 174 15.82 -4.22 13.06
C GLY A 174 14.45 -3.51 13.13
N VAL A 175 14.41 -2.25 13.57
CA VAL A 175 13.14 -1.50 13.64
C VAL A 175 12.58 -1.30 12.25
N LEU A 176 11.37 -1.82 12.05
CA LEU A 176 10.53 -1.47 10.90
C LEU A 176 10.07 -0.03 11.06
N HIS A 177 10.30 0.76 10.03
CA HIS A 177 9.68 2.07 9.91
C HIS A 177 8.16 1.91 9.76
N HIS A 178 7.37 2.91 10.18
CA HIS A 178 5.90 2.82 10.14
C HIS A 178 5.31 2.59 8.74
N ASP A 179 6.07 2.86 7.67
CA ASP A 179 5.68 2.58 6.28
C ASP A 179 6.05 1.16 5.80
N GLY A 180 6.56 0.31 6.70
CA GLY A 180 6.94 -1.08 6.41
C GLY A 180 8.34 -1.24 5.84
N SER A 181 9.13 -0.17 5.74
CA SER A 181 10.54 -0.25 5.33
C SER A 181 11.39 -0.89 6.45
N VAL A 182 12.37 -1.69 6.06
CA VAL A 182 13.34 -2.29 6.99
C VAL A 182 14.58 -1.43 6.96
N LEU A 183 14.89 -0.78 8.08
CA LEU A 183 16.07 0.07 8.22
C LEU A 183 17.21 -0.71 8.86
N MET A 184 18.40 -0.61 8.27
CA MET A 184 19.63 -1.08 8.89
C MET A 184 20.63 0.06 9.04
N SER A 185 21.11 0.26 10.28
CA SER A 185 22.25 1.13 10.55
C SER A 185 23.54 0.46 10.13
N VAL A 186 24.36 1.18 9.37
CA VAL A 186 25.60 0.69 8.76
C VAL A 186 26.75 1.60 9.16
N SER A 187 27.88 1.00 9.53
CA SER A 187 29.13 1.70 9.80
C SER A 187 30.06 1.72 8.58
N LEU A 188 30.97 2.69 8.53
CA LEU A 188 31.99 2.75 7.47
C LEU A 188 32.87 1.49 7.43
N ASP A 189 33.10 0.84 8.56
CA ASP A 189 33.86 -0.41 8.60
C ASP A 189 33.15 -1.57 7.90
N GLN A 190 31.82 -1.61 7.94
CA GLN A 190 31.05 -2.65 7.24
C GLN A 190 31.19 -2.49 5.72
N LEU A 191 31.28 -1.26 5.21
CA LEU A 191 31.46 -0.99 3.77
C LEU A 191 32.79 -1.53 3.22
N LYS A 192 33.82 -1.66 4.06
CA LYS A 192 35.15 -2.17 3.66
C LYS A 192 35.14 -3.64 3.22
N THR A 193 34.12 -4.40 3.61
CA THR A 193 33.99 -5.82 3.24
C THR A 193 32.65 -6.08 2.54
N PRO A 194 32.55 -5.81 1.22
CA PRO A 194 31.28 -5.81 0.49
C PRO A 194 30.47 -7.10 0.63
N GLU A 195 31.11 -8.27 0.59
CA GLU A 195 30.39 -9.55 0.70
C GLU A 195 29.72 -9.75 2.06
N LEU A 196 30.39 -9.37 3.16
CA LEU A 196 29.84 -9.46 4.51
C LEU A 196 28.74 -8.41 4.70
N PHE A 197 28.95 -7.22 4.16
CA PHE A 197 27.98 -6.15 4.14
C PHE A 197 26.68 -6.57 3.43
N TYR A 198 26.77 -7.07 2.21
CA TYR A 198 25.59 -7.53 1.45
C TYR A 198 24.84 -8.65 2.15
N ARG A 199 25.55 -9.61 2.76
CA ARG A 199 24.90 -10.65 3.59
C ARG A 199 24.20 -10.06 4.81
N SER A 200 24.77 -9.04 5.43
CA SER A 200 24.18 -8.37 6.58
C SER A 200 22.88 -7.61 6.22
N LEU A 201 22.77 -7.14 4.97
CA LEU A 201 21.54 -6.58 4.41
C LEU A 201 20.51 -7.66 4.02
N ALA A 202 20.77 -8.93 4.32
CA ALA A 202 20.00 -10.08 3.85
C ALA A 202 19.90 -10.18 2.31
N ALA A 203 20.85 -9.59 1.57
CA ALA A 203 20.92 -9.73 0.13
C ALA A 203 21.49 -11.10 -0.27
N LYS A 204 20.97 -11.68 -1.35
CA LYS A 204 21.49 -12.91 -1.92
C LYS A 204 22.70 -12.59 -2.80
N LEU A 205 23.82 -13.28 -2.62
CA LEU A 205 24.99 -13.12 -3.48
C LEU A 205 24.92 -14.03 -4.71
N VAL A 206 25.07 -13.45 -5.90
CA VAL A 206 25.24 -14.18 -7.17
C VAL A 206 26.50 -13.66 -7.84
N LEU A 207 27.51 -14.53 -7.98
CA LEU A 207 28.84 -14.16 -8.51
C LEU A 207 29.47 -12.95 -7.79
N GLY A 208 29.28 -12.85 -6.48
CA GLY A 208 29.81 -11.75 -5.65
C GLY A 208 28.99 -10.46 -5.69
N MET A 209 27.97 -10.36 -6.55
CA MET A 209 27.07 -9.21 -6.61
C MET A 209 25.80 -9.41 -5.75
N PRO A 210 25.32 -8.37 -5.07
CA PRO A 210 24.10 -8.45 -4.27
C PRO A 210 22.85 -8.44 -5.14
N PHE A 211 21.92 -9.37 -4.87
CA PHE A 211 20.58 -9.41 -5.43
C PHE A 211 19.56 -9.24 -4.32
N LYS A 212 18.64 -8.29 -4.54
CA LYS A 212 17.53 -8.02 -3.62
C LYS A 212 16.51 -9.15 -3.67
N ASP A 213 16.06 -9.58 -2.50
CA ASP A 213 14.93 -10.49 -2.30
C ASP A 213 13.91 -9.89 -1.31
N LEU A 214 12.92 -10.69 -0.90
CA LEU A 214 11.88 -10.25 0.03
C LEU A 214 12.41 -9.92 1.44
N ALA A 215 13.51 -10.54 1.86
CA ALA A 215 14.11 -10.34 3.17
C ALA A 215 15.16 -9.22 3.18
N THR A 216 15.58 -8.76 1.99
CA THR A 216 16.62 -7.75 1.85
C THR A 216 16.16 -6.38 2.36
N VAL A 217 16.99 -5.77 3.19
CA VAL A 217 16.83 -4.40 3.70
C VAL A 217 16.62 -3.43 2.52
N ASP A 218 15.65 -2.55 2.61
CA ASP A 218 15.33 -1.59 1.55
C ASP A 218 15.87 -0.19 1.82
N SER A 219 16.27 0.10 3.06
CA SER A 219 16.84 1.38 3.46
C SER A 219 18.08 1.21 4.36
N ILE A 220 19.17 1.86 3.97
CA ILE A 220 20.43 1.85 4.71
C ILE A 220 20.66 3.22 5.32
N LEU A 221 20.98 3.23 6.61
CA LEU A 221 21.37 4.44 7.33
C LEU A 221 22.88 4.44 7.54
N LEU A 222 23.56 5.46 7.03
CA LEU A 222 24.97 5.69 7.26
C LEU A 222 25.15 6.87 8.24
N GLY A 223 25.61 6.58 9.46
CA GLY A 223 25.76 7.59 10.52
C GLY A 223 26.94 8.54 10.31
N GLU A 224 27.97 8.09 9.61
CA GLU A 224 29.16 8.85 9.25
C GLU A 224 29.36 8.79 7.75
N LEU A 225 29.59 9.93 7.10
CA LEU A 225 29.87 9.94 5.66
C LEU A 225 31.30 9.46 5.41
N PRO A 226 31.55 8.74 4.29
CA PRO A 226 32.90 8.44 3.87
C PRO A 226 33.67 9.74 3.63
N PRO A 227 35.00 9.76 3.81
CA PRO A 227 35.84 10.90 3.45
C PRO A 227 35.62 11.30 1.98
N ALA A 228 35.61 12.61 1.69
CA ALA A 228 35.38 13.12 0.33
C ALA A 228 36.46 12.68 -0.69
N ASP A 229 37.61 12.22 -0.20
CA ASP A 229 38.73 11.67 -0.96
C ASP A 229 38.75 10.13 -1.01
N ASP A 230 37.67 9.48 -0.58
CA ASP A 230 37.52 8.03 -0.65
C ASP A 230 37.47 7.56 -2.11
N LYS A 231 38.50 6.82 -2.52
CA LYS A 231 38.69 6.33 -3.89
C LYS A 231 37.69 5.26 -4.30
N ASP A 232 37.00 4.66 -3.33
CA ASP A 232 35.98 3.64 -3.55
C ASP A 232 34.56 4.25 -3.66
N ALA A 233 34.41 5.56 -3.42
CA ALA A 233 33.15 6.27 -3.65
C ALA A 233 32.89 6.38 -5.16
N GLY A 234 31.82 5.74 -5.63
CA GLY A 234 31.39 5.84 -7.04
C GLY A 234 31.10 7.29 -7.47
N PRO A 235 31.14 7.59 -8.78
CA PRO A 235 31.06 8.95 -9.33
C PRO A 235 29.76 9.73 -9.04
N GLU A 236 28.79 9.15 -8.33
CA GLU A 236 27.50 9.76 -7.99
C GLU A 236 27.46 10.41 -6.59
N LEU A 237 28.57 10.40 -5.84
CA LEU A 237 28.67 10.99 -4.49
C LEU A 237 29.58 12.23 -4.39
N GLN A 238 30.00 12.82 -5.52
CA GLN A 238 30.65 14.14 -5.57
C GLN A 238 29.68 15.25 -5.95
#